data_AF-A0A0N0MGK3-F1
#
_entry.id   AF-A0A0N0MGK3-F1
#
_cell.length_a   1.000
_cell.length_b   1.000
_cell.length_c   1.000
_cell.angle_alpha   90.00
_cell.angle_beta   90.00
_cell.angle_gamma   90.00
#
_symmetry.space_group_name_H-M   'P 1'
#
loop_
_entity.id
_entity.type
_entity.pdbx_description
1 polymer ?
#
loop_
_entity_poly.entity_id
_entity_poly.type
_entity_poly.pdbx_seq_one_letter_code
_entity_poly.pdbx_strand_id
1 'polypeptide(L)'
;MARPPFPPTPNAPPAPGGARPGAPGAAVAKKENDRRTLVVGRGISVQGTIQDAERLVVEGTVESSLINASELQIAQGGVFKGEVEVEDAELAGTIDGTLTVRGSLTIRSTGRLLGKAKCRRLKVEDGGQVTGQLEMITTPAAPAAAPATPPRPAAE
;
A
#
# COMPACT_ATOMS: atom_id res chain seq x y z
N MET A 1 15.69 70.05 38.52
CA MET A 1 16.01 70.89 37.35
C MET A 1 17.47 70.66 36.97
N ALA A 2 17.73 70.02 35.82
CA ALA A 2 18.99 70.07 35.06
C ALA A 2 18.79 69.41 33.68
N ARG A 3 19.27 70.05 32.62
CA ARG A 3 19.28 69.64 31.19
C ARG A 3 20.50 70.34 30.53
N PRO A 4 20.98 69.93 29.33
CA PRO A 4 20.98 68.61 28.70
C PRO A 4 22.46 68.10 28.71
N PRO A 5 23.31 68.00 27.65
CA PRO A 5 23.16 67.94 26.17
C PRO A 5 23.48 66.54 25.59
N PHE A 6 23.62 66.45 24.26
CA PHE A 6 24.13 65.32 23.46
C PHE A 6 25.52 65.64 22.88
N PRO A 7 26.26 64.62 22.42
CA PRO A 7 26.98 64.69 21.13
C PRO A 7 26.49 63.63 20.11
N PRO A 8 26.76 63.79 18.78
CA PRO A 8 26.13 62.99 17.72
C PRO A 8 27.07 62.04 16.93
N THR A 9 26.48 60.95 16.42
CA THR A 9 26.84 60.23 15.15
C THR A 9 28.24 59.55 15.06
N PRO A 10 28.59 58.88 13.93
CA PRO A 10 27.98 57.60 13.52
C PRO A 10 29.03 56.53 13.11
N ASN A 11 28.70 55.23 13.22
CA ASN A 11 29.21 54.27 12.23
C ASN A 11 28.40 52.97 12.17
N ALA A 12 28.15 52.48 10.95
CA ALA A 12 27.54 51.19 10.69
C ALA A 12 28.33 50.45 9.61
N PRO A 13 28.79 49.21 9.85
CA PRO A 13 29.15 48.27 8.81
C PRO A 13 28.09 47.16 8.69
N PRO A 14 27.46 46.97 7.51
CA PRO A 14 26.60 45.81 7.26
C PRO A 14 27.42 44.62 6.73
N ALA A 15 27.24 43.43 7.33
CA ALA A 15 27.67 42.16 6.75
C ALA A 15 26.75 41.02 7.24
N PRO A 16 26.07 40.27 6.34
CA PRO A 16 25.12 39.23 6.73
C PRO A 16 25.71 37.81 6.67
N GLY A 17 25.07 36.87 7.40
CA GLY A 17 25.13 35.43 7.12
C GLY A 17 26.00 34.60 8.08
N GLY A 18 25.39 33.60 8.71
CA GLY A 18 26.08 32.67 9.62
C GLY A 18 25.12 31.86 10.51
N ALA A 19 24.23 31.07 9.91
CA ALA A 19 23.28 30.25 10.65
C ALA A 19 23.97 29.07 11.39
N ARG A 20 23.41 28.68 12.54
CA ARG A 20 23.90 27.61 13.41
C ARG A 20 23.90 26.24 12.71
N PRO A 21 24.99 25.44 12.76
CA PRO A 21 24.94 24.03 12.39
C PRO A 21 24.13 23.21 13.42
N GLY A 22 23.11 22.50 12.94
CA GLY A 22 22.30 21.58 13.74
C GLY A 22 22.70 20.11 13.56
N ALA A 23 22.18 19.27 14.46
CA ALA A 23 22.21 17.81 14.56
C ALA A 23 22.74 16.97 13.36
N PRO A 24 23.64 15.98 13.60
CA PRO A 24 24.01 14.99 12.59
C PRO A 24 22.90 13.97 12.29
N GLY A 25 22.40 14.01 11.05
CA GLY A 25 22.35 12.85 10.17
C GLY A 25 21.47 11.65 10.56
N ALA A 26 20.18 11.69 10.19
CA ALA A 26 19.40 10.48 9.93
C ALA A 26 19.89 9.82 8.62
N ALA A 27 20.83 8.90 8.72
CA ALA A 27 21.16 7.94 7.66
C ALA A 27 20.22 6.72 7.80
N VAL A 28 19.61 6.13 6.77
CA VAL A 28 19.89 6.14 5.33
C VAL A 28 18.57 6.02 4.52
N ALA A 29 18.22 7.02 3.72
CA ALA A 29 17.22 6.87 2.66
C ALA A 29 17.85 6.13 1.46
N LYS A 30 17.99 4.80 1.57
CA LYS A 30 18.55 3.93 0.52
C LYS A 30 17.65 3.90 -0.72
N LYS A 31 18.09 4.59 -1.78
CA LYS A 31 18.01 4.16 -3.19
C LYS A 31 16.65 3.57 -3.62
N GLU A 32 15.69 4.44 -3.88
CA GLU A 32 14.37 4.12 -4.47
C GLU A 32 13.97 5.19 -5.50
N ASN A 33 14.87 5.47 -6.45
CA ASN A 33 14.61 6.38 -7.59
C ASN A 33 14.76 5.65 -8.94
N ASP A 34 14.40 4.36 -8.92
CA ASP A 34 14.15 3.49 -10.08
C ASP A 34 13.29 2.31 -9.59
N ARG A 35 12.18 2.65 -8.92
CA ARG A 35 11.05 1.75 -8.66
C ARG A 35 9.80 2.53 -9.01
N ARG A 36 8.91 1.95 -9.81
CA ARG A 36 7.66 2.56 -10.29
C ARG A 36 6.65 2.63 -9.14
N THR A 37 6.95 3.53 -8.20
CA THR A 37 6.24 3.67 -6.93
C THR A 37 5.11 4.68 -7.07
N LEU A 38 3.87 4.23 -6.95
CA LEU A 38 2.68 5.08 -6.96
C LEU A 38 2.16 5.23 -5.53
N VAL A 39 2.08 6.47 -5.05
CA VAL A 39 1.56 6.79 -3.70
C VAL A 39 0.30 7.63 -3.85
N VAL A 40 -0.84 7.06 -3.41
CA VAL A 40 -2.14 7.74 -3.41
C VAL A 40 -2.36 8.36 -2.04
N GLY A 41 -2.16 9.67 -1.93
CA GLY A 41 -2.32 10.41 -0.68
C GLY A 41 -3.77 10.48 -0.18
N ARG A 42 -3.93 10.78 1.12
CA ARG A 42 -5.23 10.92 1.78
C ARG A 42 -6.10 11.98 1.10
N GLY A 43 -7.37 11.65 0.86
CA GLY A 43 -8.33 12.54 0.22
C GLY A 43 -8.17 12.67 -1.31
N ILE A 44 -7.20 11.99 -1.92
CA ILE A 44 -7.12 11.85 -3.37
C ILE A 44 -8.00 10.68 -3.80
N SER A 45 -8.83 10.89 -4.81
CA SER A 45 -9.57 9.85 -5.52
C SER A 45 -8.90 9.59 -6.87
N VAL A 46 -8.38 8.39 -7.08
CA VAL A 46 -7.81 7.95 -8.36
C VAL A 46 -8.83 7.09 -9.09
N GLN A 47 -9.16 7.45 -10.33
CA GLN A 47 -10.02 6.68 -11.23
C GLN A 47 -9.26 6.31 -12.50
N GLY A 48 -9.33 5.03 -12.91
CA GLY A 48 -8.72 4.56 -14.16
C GLY A 48 -8.26 3.10 -14.11
N THR A 49 -7.14 2.81 -14.78
CA THR A 49 -6.44 1.52 -14.74
C THR A 49 -4.96 1.77 -14.46
N ILE A 50 -4.35 0.93 -13.64
CA ILE A 50 -2.95 1.05 -13.23
C ILE A 50 -2.22 -0.22 -13.67
N GLN A 51 -1.25 -0.08 -14.57
CA GLN A 51 -0.41 -1.17 -15.04
C GLN A 51 1.06 -0.82 -14.72
N ASP A 52 1.91 -1.83 -14.56
CA ASP A 52 3.36 -1.67 -14.38
C ASP A 52 3.80 -0.89 -13.12
N ALA A 53 3.03 -0.91 -12.03
CA ALA A 53 3.46 -0.33 -10.74
C ALA A 53 4.26 -1.35 -9.91
N GLU A 54 5.53 -1.09 -9.61
CA GLU A 54 6.31 -2.00 -8.75
C GLU A 54 5.84 -1.95 -7.29
N ARG A 55 5.47 -0.75 -6.81
CA ARG A 55 5.06 -0.52 -5.43
C ARG A 55 3.89 0.45 -5.38
N LEU A 56 2.75 -0.01 -4.86
CA LEU A 56 1.52 0.79 -4.78
C LEU A 56 1.13 1.01 -3.31
N VAL A 57 1.21 2.26 -2.85
CA VAL A 57 0.80 2.67 -1.50
C VAL A 57 -0.50 3.46 -1.59
N VAL A 58 -1.54 3.02 -0.88
CA VAL A 58 -2.88 3.63 -0.93
C VAL A 58 -3.30 4.17 0.45
N GLU A 59 -3.23 5.49 0.63
CA GLU A 59 -3.82 6.21 1.77
C GLU A 59 -5.17 6.90 1.43
N GLY A 60 -5.53 6.97 0.14
CA GLY A 60 -6.74 7.63 -0.36
C GLY A 60 -7.83 6.67 -0.88
N THR A 61 -8.66 7.17 -1.79
CA THR A 61 -9.66 6.36 -2.49
C THR A 61 -9.13 5.98 -3.86
N VAL A 62 -9.25 4.71 -4.23
CA VAL A 62 -8.81 4.17 -5.52
C VAL A 62 -9.96 3.38 -6.11
N GLU A 63 -10.46 3.80 -7.27
CA GLU A 63 -11.56 3.18 -7.99
C GLU A 63 -11.09 2.82 -9.40
N SER A 64 -10.69 1.57 -9.59
CA SER A 64 -9.97 1.16 -10.79
C SER A 64 -10.18 -0.31 -11.09
N SER A 65 -10.64 -0.61 -12.31
CA SER A 65 -11.09 -1.95 -12.70
C SER A 65 -9.96 -2.94 -13.02
N LEU A 66 -8.72 -2.46 -13.15
CA LEU A 66 -7.55 -3.31 -13.34
C LEU A 66 -6.32 -2.63 -12.73
N ILE A 67 -5.73 -3.29 -11.73
CA ILE A 67 -4.43 -2.93 -11.17
C ILE A 67 -3.51 -4.13 -11.32
N ASN A 68 -2.33 -3.92 -11.91
CA ASN A 68 -1.23 -4.86 -11.81
C ASN A 68 -0.04 -4.23 -11.10
N ALA A 69 0.38 -4.84 -9.99
CA ALA A 69 1.52 -4.37 -9.21
C ALA A 69 2.30 -5.53 -8.56
N SER A 70 3.57 -5.32 -8.20
CA SER A 70 4.33 -6.35 -7.46
C SER A 70 4.02 -6.33 -5.97
N GLU A 71 4.17 -5.16 -5.32
CA GLU A 71 3.86 -4.93 -3.91
C GLU A 71 2.69 -3.94 -3.75
N LEU A 72 1.60 -4.38 -3.10
CA LEU A 72 0.46 -3.52 -2.74
C LEU A 72 0.39 -3.30 -1.23
N GLN A 73 0.36 -2.05 -0.80
CA GLN A 73 0.19 -1.67 0.60
C GLN A 73 -0.98 -0.68 0.73
N ILE A 74 -2.11 -1.14 1.29
CA ILE A 74 -3.25 -0.27 1.61
C ILE A 74 -3.12 0.19 3.07
N ALA A 75 -3.03 1.50 3.28
CA ALA A 75 -2.96 2.12 4.60
C ALA A 75 -4.34 2.22 5.27
N GLN A 76 -4.35 2.57 6.56
CA GLN A 76 -5.58 2.79 7.31
C GLN A 76 -6.38 3.95 6.71
N GLY A 77 -7.67 3.70 6.43
CA GLY A 77 -8.56 4.66 5.77
C GLY A 77 -8.52 4.62 4.24
N GLY A 78 -7.60 3.87 3.62
CA GLY A 78 -7.62 3.61 2.19
C GLY A 78 -8.89 2.85 1.79
N VAL A 79 -9.55 3.29 0.73
CA VAL A 79 -10.74 2.62 0.15
C VAL A 79 -10.43 2.24 -1.28
N PHE A 80 -10.36 0.94 -1.54
CA PHE A 80 -10.09 0.38 -2.85
C PHE A 80 -11.35 -0.26 -3.44
N LYS A 81 -11.65 0.03 -4.70
CA LYS A 81 -12.76 -0.56 -5.46
C LYS A 81 -12.28 -1.08 -6.82
N GLY A 82 -12.57 -2.35 -7.11
CA GLY A 82 -12.34 -2.95 -8.43
C GLY A 82 -11.60 -4.28 -8.41
N GLU A 83 -10.83 -4.57 -9.46
CA GLU A 83 -10.07 -5.82 -9.60
C GLU A 83 -8.56 -5.55 -9.64
N VAL A 84 -7.81 -6.30 -8.84
CA VAL A 84 -6.37 -6.12 -8.62
C VAL A 84 -5.64 -7.46 -8.61
N GLU A 85 -4.57 -7.57 -9.38
CA GLU A 85 -3.67 -8.71 -9.42
C GLU A 85 -2.25 -8.31 -8.99
N VAL A 86 -1.75 -8.92 -7.91
CA VAL A 86 -0.44 -8.63 -7.33
C VAL A 86 0.31 -9.87 -6.86
N GLU A 87 1.60 -9.73 -6.56
CA GLU A 87 2.39 -10.83 -5.99
C GLU A 87 2.27 -10.88 -4.47
N ASP A 88 2.53 -9.77 -3.77
CA ASP A 88 2.34 -9.64 -2.33
C ASP A 88 1.47 -8.43 -1.97
N ALA A 89 0.62 -8.58 -0.94
CA ALA A 89 -0.40 -7.61 -0.57
C ALA A 89 -0.53 -7.42 0.95
N GLU A 90 -0.48 -6.18 1.42
CA GLU A 90 -0.76 -5.76 2.79
C GLU A 90 -2.02 -4.89 2.87
N LEU A 91 -3.02 -5.32 3.66
CA LEU A 91 -4.33 -4.65 3.75
C LEU A 91 -4.60 -4.06 5.14
N ALA A 92 -4.46 -2.75 5.32
CA ALA A 92 -4.89 -2.03 6.52
C ALA A 92 -6.14 -1.14 6.33
N GLY A 93 -6.65 -1.04 5.11
CA GLY A 93 -7.86 -0.29 4.74
C GLY A 93 -9.04 -1.18 4.32
N THR A 94 -9.98 -0.61 3.58
CA THR A 94 -11.15 -1.34 3.04
C THR A 94 -10.96 -1.63 1.55
N ILE A 95 -11.10 -2.90 1.16
CA ILE A 95 -11.22 -3.37 -0.22
C ILE A 95 -12.68 -3.74 -0.48
N ASP A 96 -13.18 -3.39 -1.67
CA ASP A 96 -14.42 -3.91 -2.26
C ASP A 96 -14.14 -4.36 -3.70
N GLY A 97 -14.28 -5.67 -3.98
CA GLY A 97 -14.10 -6.22 -5.33
C GLY A 97 -13.34 -7.54 -5.40
N THR A 98 -12.50 -7.71 -6.41
CA THR A 98 -11.75 -8.96 -6.68
C THR A 98 -10.25 -8.75 -6.47
N LEU A 99 -9.68 -9.42 -5.48
CA LEU A 99 -8.25 -9.39 -5.18
C LEU A 99 -7.60 -10.72 -5.55
N THR A 100 -6.61 -10.71 -6.44
CA THR A 100 -5.80 -11.87 -6.83
C THR A 100 -4.36 -11.68 -6.38
N VAL A 101 -3.87 -12.56 -5.50
CA VAL A 101 -2.53 -12.51 -4.91
C VAL A 101 -1.78 -13.80 -5.21
N ARG A 102 -0.71 -13.72 -6.02
CA ARG A 102 0.06 -14.90 -6.43
C ARG A 102 0.92 -15.48 -5.31
N GLY A 103 1.47 -14.62 -4.45
CA GLY A 103 2.29 -14.94 -3.29
C GLY A 103 1.51 -14.87 -1.98
N SER A 104 1.75 -13.81 -1.19
CA SER A 104 1.33 -13.70 0.21
C SER A 104 0.37 -12.53 0.43
N LEU A 105 -0.83 -12.82 0.93
CA LEU A 105 -1.80 -11.83 1.37
C LEU A 105 -1.75 -11.68 2.89
N THR A 106 -1.39 -10.49 3.39
CA THR A 106 -1.41 -10.14 4.81
C THR A 106 -2.49 -9.10 5.09
N ILE A 107 -3.49 -9.48 5.88
CA ILE A 107 -4.55 -8.58 6.35
C ILE A 107 -4.14 -8.04 7.73
N ARG A 108 -4.02 -6.71 7.85
CA ARG A 108 -3.69 -6.00 9.10
C ARG A 108 -4.94 -5.84 9.97
N SER A 109 -4.74 -5.37 11.20
CA SER A 109 -5.79 -5.18 12.22
C SER A 109 -6.99 -4.31 11.85
N THR A 110 -6.89 -3.44 10.85
CA THR A 110 -8.02 -2.62 10.35
C THR A 110 -8.41 -2.95 8.92
N GLY A 111 -7.90 -4.06 8.38
CA GLY A 111 -8.23 -4.56 7.05
C GLY A 111 -9.69 -5.03 6.98
N ARG A 112 -10.45 -4.50 6.01
CA ARG A 112 -11.78 -5.00 5.63
C ARG A 112 -11.74 -5.46 4.19
N LEU A 113 -12.08 -6.71 3.91
CA LEU A 113 -12.18 -7.23 2.55
C LEU A 113 -13.63 -7.61 2.24
N LEU A 114 -14.25 -6.86 1.33
CA LEU A 114 -15.55 -7.15 0.74
C LEU A 114 -15.34 -7.73 -0.66
N GLY A 115 -15.99 -8.85 -0.98
CA GLY A 115 -15.97 -9.44 -2.32
C GLY A 115 -15.18 -10.75 -2.44
N LYS A 116 -14.35 -10.90 -3.47
CA LYS A 116 -13.67 -12.16 -3.83
C LYS A 116 -12.16 -12.04 -3.63
N ALA A 117 -11.58 -12.93 -2.82
CA ALA A 117 -10.15 -12.97 -2.57
C ALA A 117 -9.54 -14.29 -3.06
N LYS A 118 -8.59 -14.21 -3.98
CA LYS A 118 -7.81 -15.34 -4.50
C LYS A 118 -6.37 -15.21 -3.99
N CYS A 119 -5.88 -16.19 -3.24
CA CYS A 119 -4.50 -16.13 -2.73
C CYS A 119 -3.87 -17.52 -2.57
N ARG A 120 -2.53 -17.62 -2.65
CA ARG A 120 -1.81 -18.88 -2.33
C ARG A 120 -1.48 -19.00 -0.85
N ARG A 121 -1.18 -17.89 -0.17
CA ARG A 121 -0.96 -17.82 1.28
C ARG A 121 -1.76 -16.65 1.86
N LEU A 122 -2.44 -16.89 2.96
CA LEU A 122 -3.19 -15.88 3.73
C LEU A 122 -2.62 -15.78 5.15
N LYS A 123 -2.35 -14.57 5.61
CA LYS A 123 -2.08 -14.22 7.00
C LYS A 123 -3.07 -13.13 7.42
N VAL A 124 -3.64 -13.24 8.62
CA VAL A 124 -4.57 -12.25 9.17
C VAL A 124 -4.08 -11.86 10.56
N GLU A 125 -3.95 -10.56 10.82
CA GLU A 125 -3.66 -9.99 12.13
C GLU A 125 -4.96 -9.66 12.89
N ASP A 126 -4.87 -9.54 14.21
CA ASP A 126 -6.02 -9.35 15.09
C ASP A 126 -6.84 -8.10 14.72
N GLY A 127 -8.14 -8.27 14.42
CA GLY A 127 -9.05 -7.21 13.99
C GLY A 127 -9.40 -7.21 12.49
N GLY A 128 -8.69 -7.96 11.66
CA GLY A 128 -9.02 -8.11 10.23
C GLY A 128 -10.40 -8.73 9.99
N GLN A 129 -11.22 -8.10 9.13
CA GLN A 129 -12.57 -8.56 8.78
C GLN A 129 -12.64 -8.96 7.30
N VAL A 130 -13.13 -10.16 7.01
CA VAL A 130 -13.32 -10.64 5.63
C VAL A 130 -14.78 -11.04 5.45
N THR A 131 -15.43 -10.43 4.46
CA THR A 131 -16.86 -10.55 4.17
C THR A 131 -17.04 -10.84 2.68
N GLY A 132 -17.06 -12.12 2.32
CA GLY A 132 -17.16 -12.55 0.93
C GLY A 132 -16.62 -13.95 0.71
N GLN A 133 -16.13 -14.23 -0.50
CA GLN A 133 -15.67 -15.55 -0.92
C GLN A 133 -14.15 -15.56 -1.05
N LEU A 134 -13.47 -16.36 -0.23
CA LEU A 134 -12.03 -16.56 -0.32
C LEU A 134 -11.73 -17.91 -1.00
N GLU A 135 -11.06 -17.86 -2.15
CA GLU A 135 -10.62 -19.01 -2.92
C GLU A 135 -9.10 -19.16 -2.78
N MET A 136 -8.62 -20.21 -2.12
CA MET A 136 -7.18 -20.47 -2.09
C MET A 136 -6.76 -21.06 -3.44
N ILE A 137 -5.83 -20.41 -4.14
CA ILE A 137 -5.20 -20.97 -5.36
C ILE A 137 -4.21 -22.04 -4.92
N THR A 138 -4.76 -23.20 -4.56
CA THR A 138 -3.99 -24.41 -4.35
C THR A 138 -3.67 -25.03 -5.72
N THR A 139 -2.45 -24.78 -6.22
CA THR A 139 -1.80 -25.81 -7.02
C THR A 139 -1.61 -27.00 -6.09
N PRO A 140 -2.24 -28.17 -6.34
CA PRO A 140 -2.18 -29.29 -5.42
C PRO A 140 -0.74 -29.79 -5.28
N ALA A 141 -0.12 -29.47 -4.14
CA ALA A 141 1.17 -29.99 -3.75
C ALA A 141 1.00 -31.44 -3.25
N ALA A 142 1.06 -32.36 -4.22
CA ALA A 142 1.01 -33.82 -4.09
C ALA A 142 -0.35 -34.45 -3.70
N PRO A 143 -0.69 -35.63 -4.27
CA PRO A 143 -1.99 -36.26 -4.10
C PRO A 143 -2.07 -37.14 -2.85
N ALA A 144 -3.03 -36.86 -1.96
CA ALA A 144 -3.55 -37.88 -1.05
C ALA A 144 -4.47 -38.81 -1.87
N ALA A 145 -4.08 -40.08 -1.97
CA ALA A 145 -4.64 -41.02 -2.95
C ALA A 145 -6.01 -41.62 -2.55
N ALA A 146 -6.53 -42.42 -3.49
CA ALA A 146 -7.46 -43.55 -3.31
C ALA A 146 -8.98 -43.27 -3.58
N PRO A 147 -9.78 -44.31 -3.94
CA PRO A 147 -10.15 -44.45 -5.37
C PRO A 147 -11.60 -44.92 -5.67
N ALA A 148 -12.14 -44.56 -6.84
CA ALA A 148 -13.26 -45.27 -7.50
C ALA A 148 -13.25 -44.92 -9.01
N THR A 149 -13.06 -45.83 -9.97
CA THR A 149 -13.87 -47.02 -10.38
C THR A 149 -15.02 -46.61 -11.33
N PRO A 150 -15.15 -47.22 -12.53
CA PRO A 150 -15.67 -46.53 -13.71
C PRO A 150 -17.19 -46.66 -13.97
N PRO A 151 -17.80 -45.75 -14.74
CA PRO A 151 -19.17 -45.88 -15.21
C PRO A 151 -19.30 -46.90 -16.36
N ARG A 152 -20.10 -47.94 -16.10
CA ARG A 152 -21.00 -48.58 -17.09
C ARG A 152 -22.19 -47.63 -17.37
N PRO A 153 -23.08 -47.92 -18.35
CA PRO A 153 -22.85 -48.39 -19.72
C PRO A 153 -23.79 -47.71 -20.77
N ALA A 154 -23.66 -48.12 -22.04
CA ALA A 154 -24.74 -48.34 -23.03
C ALA A 154 -25.56 -47.19 -23.67
N ALA A 155 -26.05 -47.53 -24.87
CA ALA A 155 -27.16 -46.98 -25.67
C ALA A 155 -26.98 -45.61 -26.35
N GLU A 156 -26.74 -45.64 -27.67
CA GLU A 156 -27.83 -45.66 -28.68
C GLU A 156 -27.44 -46.57 -29.86
#